data_AF-A0A953QVK0-F1
#
_entry.id   AF-A0A953QVK0-F1
#
_cell.length_a   1.000
_cell.length_b   1.000
_cell.length_c   1.000
_cell.angle_alpha   90.00
_cell.angle_beta   90.00
_cell.angle_gamma   90.00
#
_symmetry.space_group_name_H-M   'P 1'
#
loop_
_entity.id
_entity.type
_entity.pdbx_description
1 polymer ?
#
loop_
_entity_poly.entity_id
_entity_poly.type
_entity_poly.pdbx_seq_one_letter_code
_entity_poly.pdbx_strand_id
1 'polypeptide(L)'
;MRPRVLLIATGLVAAIVLWAQRERPGDHPAYELRSVFPREISPAQYQQVEPRELEFLASQGWELVSVVPYIYKNEERGTPAMAPRPMATQTYPAYFFKRLRTVR
;
A
#
# COMPACT_ATOMS: atom_id res chain seq x y z
N MET A 1 -54.26 -9.02 21.53
CA MET A 1 -53.59 -8.51 20.31
C MET A 1 -53.42 -9.66 19.33
N ARG A 2 -53.78 -9.48 18.05
CA ARG A 2 -53.78 -10.57 17.06
C ARG A 2 -52.34 -10.91 16.63
N PRO A 3 -51.95 -12.20 16.54
CA PRO A 3 -50.58 -12.63 16.21
C PRO A 3 -50.07 -12.08 14.87
N ARG A 4 -50.98 -11.76 13.94
CA ARG A 4 -50.69 -11.13 12.65
C ARG A 4 -50.09 -9.72 12.79
N VAL A 5 -50.50 -8.94 13.79
CA VAL A 5 -49.98 -7.59 14.03
C VAL A 5 -48.53 -7.65 14.50
N LEU A 6 -48.21 -8.66 15.31
CA LEU A 6 -46.86 -8.89 15.82
C LEU A 6 -45.90 -9.29 14.69
N LEU A 7 -46.31 -10.23 13.83
CA LEU A 7 -45.52 -10.66 12.67
C LEU A 7 -45.21 -9.50 11.70
N ILE A 8 -46.20 -8.64 11.44
CA ILE A 8 -46.01 -7.47 10.57
C ILE A 8 -45.03 -6.49 11.21
N ALA A 9 -45.17 -6.21 12.51
CA ALA A 9 -44.27 -5.31 13.22
C ALA A 9 -42.84 -5.84 13.22
N THR A 10 -42.63 -7.14 13.47
CA THR A 10 -41.30 -7.74 13.46
C THR A 10 -40.67 -7.72 12.06
N GLY A 11 -41.47 -8.01 11.02
CA GLY A 11 -41.01 -7.92 9.63
C GLY A 11 -40.60 -6.52 9.22
N LEU A 12 -41.34 -5.50 9.66
CA LEU A 12 -41.02 -4.10 9.37
C LEU A 12 -39.71 -3.67 10.06
N VAL A 13 -39.52 -4.05 11.32
CA VAL A 13 -38.29 -3.76 12.07
C VAL A 13 -37.08 -4.44 11.43
N ALA A 14 -37.21 -5.70 11.03
CA ALA A 14 -36.13 -6.43 10.34
C ALA A 14 -35.76 -5.75 9.01
N ALA A 15 -36.75 -5.30 8.23
CA ALA A 15 -36.52 -4.59 6.98
C ALA A 15 -35.77 -3.26 7.21
N ILE A 16 -36.14 -2.50 8.24
CA ILE A 16 -35.47 -1.25 8.59
C ILE A 16 -34.02 -1.50 9.01
N VAL A 17 -33.76 -2.53 9.82
CA VAL A 17 -32.40 -2.88 10.27
C VAL A 17 -31.52 -3.31 9.08
N LEU A 18 -32.05 -4.16 8.19
CA LEU A 18 -31.32 -4.59 7.00
C LEU A 18 -31.03 -3.42 6.04
N TRP A 19 -31.98 -2.50 5.88
CA TRP A 19 -31.79 -1.30 5.08
C TRP A 19 -30.73 -0.37 5.68
N ALA A 20 -30.76 -0.17 7.00
CA ALA A 20 -29.76 0.63 7.71
C ALA A 20 -28.35 0.02 7.68
N GLN A 21 -28.22 -1.31 7.55
CA GLN A 21 -26.91 -1.95 7.37
C GLN A 21 -26.39 -1.85 5.93
N ARG A 22 -27.27 -1.77 4.93
CA ARG A 22 -26.90 -1.64 3.51
C ARG A 22 -26.21 -0.32 3.20
N GLU A 23 -26.57 0.75 3.91
CA GLU A 23 -26.03 2.10 3.69
C GLU A 23 -24.75 2.39 4.45
N ARG A 24 -24.22 1.47 5.27
CA ARG A 24 -22.89 1.67 5.86
C ARG A 24 -21.85 1.38 4.79
N PRO A 25 -21.19 2.41 4.20
CA PRO A 25 -19.98 2.15 3.44
C PRO A 25 -19.03 1.45 4.40
N GLY A 26 -18.31 0.42 3.94
CA GLY A 26 -17.36 -0.29 4.79
C GLY A 26 -16.51 0.73 5.54
N ASP A 27 -16.67 0.77 6.87
CA ASP A 27 -15.98 1.70 7.77
C ASP A 27 -14.55 1.20 7.94
N HIS A 28 -13.86 1.09 6.81
CA HIS A 28 -12.46 0.73 6.77
C HIS A 28 -11.73 2.02 7.12
N PRO A 29 -10.92 2.03 8.18
CA PRO A 29 -10.14 3.21 8.51
C PRO A 29 -9.38 3.64 7.26
N ALA A 30 -9.58 4.89 6.84
CA ALA A 30 -8.89 5.41 5.69
C ALA A 30 -7.38 5.35 5.99
N TYR A 31 -6.62 4.65 5.15
CA TYR A 31 -5.17 4.58 5.29
C TYR A 31 -4.50 5.49 4.27
N GLU A 32 -3.45 6.17 4.70
CA GLU A 32 -2.44 6.74 3.83
C GLU A 32 -1.41 5.65 3.52
N LEU A 33 -0.97 5.59 2.26
CA LEU A 33 0.08 4.67 1.82
C LEU A 33 1.32 5.46 1.42
N ARG A 34 2.48 4.92 1.75
CA ARG A 34 3.77 5.50 1.34
C ARG A 34 4.73 4.39 0.93
N SER A 35 5.50 4.65 -0.11
CA SER A 35 6.52 3.74 -0.62
C SER A 35 7.88 4.42 -0.62
N VAL A 36 8.93 3.68 -0.28
CA VAL A 36 10.33 4.13 -0.33
C VAL A 36 11.11 3.18 -1.22
N PHE A 37 11.75 3.75 -2.24
CA PHE A 37 12.50 3.04 -3.26
C PHE A 37 13.98 3.45 -3.23
N PRO A 38 14.87 2.60 -3.76
CA PRO A 38 16.25 2.97 -4.03
C PRO A 38 16.33 4.21 -4.93
N ARG A 39 17.39 5.00 -4.78
CA ARG A 39 17.56 6.27 -5.51
C ARG A 39 18.69 6.13 -6.52
N GLU A 40 18.48 6.64 -7.73
CA GLU A 40 19.56 6.73 -8.72
C GLU A 40 20.49 7.89 -8.34
N ILE A 41 21.76 7.58 -8.10
CA ILE A 41 22.79 8.57 -7.73
C ILE A 41 23.68 8.96 -8.91
N SER A 42 23.80 8.07 -9.89
CA SER A 42 24.44 8.31 -11.17
C SER A 42 23.86 7.35 -12.21
N PRO A 43 24.08 7.55 -13.52
CA PRO A 43 23.49 6.69 -14.55
C PRO A 43 23.75 5.21 -14.28
N ALA A 44 22.68 4.43 -14.10
CA ALA A 44 22.75 3.00 -13.79
C ALA A 44 23.45 2.65 -12.45
N GLN A 45 23.53 3.60 -11.52
CA GLN A 45 23.99 3.37 -10.15
C GLN A 45 22.90 3.76 -9.16
N TYR A 46 22.44 2.78 -8.39
CA TYR A 46 21.38 2.96 -7.41
C TYR A 46 21.92 2.82 -5.99
N GLN A 47 21.51 3.74 -5.13
CA GLN A 47 21.74 3.70 -3.70
C GLN A 47 20.53 3.04 -3.02
N GLN A 48 20.80 2.05 -2.17
CA GLN A 48 19.79 1.42 -1.33
C GLN A 48 19.17 2.43 -0.36
N VAL A 49 17.91 2.22 -0.02
CA VAL A 49 17.20 2.99 1.02
C VAL A 49 17.99 2.93 2.34
N GLU A 50 18.26 4.10 2.92
CA GLU A 50 19.00 4.20 4.16
C GLU A 50 18.15 3.77 5.37
N PRO A 51 18.70 3.02 6.35
CA PRO A 51 17.97 2.62 7.55
C PRO A 51 17.36 3.80 8.31
N ARG A 52 18.07 4.93 8.37
CA ARG A 52 17.62 6.15 9.04
C ARG A 52 16.32 6.72 8.45
N GLU A 53 16.09 6.57 7.14
CA GLU A 53 14.84 6.98 6.50
C GLU A 53 13.67 6.12 6.97
N LEU A 54 13.88 4.82 7.12
CA LEU A 54 12.88 3.87 7.62
C LEU A 54 12.53 4.13 9.09
N GLU A 55 13.55 4.36 9.92
CA GLU A 55 13.40 4.74 11.33
C GLU A 55 12.64 6.06 11.48
N PHE A 56 12.96 7.05 10.64
CA PHE A 56 12.25 8.32 10.62
C PHE A 56 10.77 8.12 10.31
N LEU A 57 10.42 7.30 9.31
CA LEU A 57 9.02 6.97 9.01
C LEU A 57 8.31 6.29 10.18
N ALA A 58 8.97 5.32 10.81
CA ALA A 58 8.43 4.65 12.00
C ALA A 58 8.13 5.66 13.13
N SER A 59 9.03 6.60 13.39
CA SER A 59 8.83 7.67 14.39
C SER A 59 7.68 8.63 14.06
N GLN A 60 7.28 8.72 12.78
CA GLN A 60 6.14 9.50 12.31
C GLN A 60 4.80 8.72 12.31
N GLY A 61 4.79 7.52 12.90
CA GLY A 61 3.61 6.67 12.99
C GLY A 61 3.29 5.89 11.72
N TRP A 62 4.24 5.79 10.78
CA TRP A 62 4.09 4.89 9.63
C TRP A 62 4.43 3.45 10.03
N GLU A 63 3.53 2.52 9.71
CA GLU A 63 3.70 1.09 9.92
C GLU A 63 4.25 0.44 8.64
N LEU A 64 5.36 -0.28 8.74
CA LEU A 64 5.89 -1.07 7.62
C LEU A 64 4.98 -2.27 7.37
N VAL A 65 4.43 -2.38 6.16
CA VAL A 65 3.48 -3.44 5.79
C VAL A 65 4.01 -4.45 4.79
N SER A 66 5.00 -4.06 3.99
CA SER A 66 5.58 -4.97 3.00
C SER A 66 6.99 -4.54 2.60
N VAL A 67 7.83 -5.53 2.30
CA VAL A 67 9.14 -5.35 1.68
C VAL A 67 9.19 -6.29 0.49
N VAL A 68 9.45 -5.75 -0.69
CA VAL A 68 9.47 -6.52 -1.95
C VAL A 68 10.75 -6.23 -2.72
N PRO A 69 11.25 -7.17 -3.54
CA PRO A 69 12.36 -6.90 -4.43
C PRO A 69 11.95 -5.90 -5.53
N TYR A 70 12.77 -4.88 -5.72
CA TYR A 70 12.68 -3.91 -6.80
C TYR A 70 13.91 -4.03 -7.69
N ILE A 71 13.68 -4.31 -8.98
CA ILE A 71 14.71 -4.76 -9.90
C ILE A 71 15.01 -3.66 -10.91
N TYR A 72 16.26 -3.20 -10.93
CA TYR A 72 16.77 -2.32 -11.98
C TYR A 72 17.54 -3.14 -13.02
N LYS A 73 17.17 -2.94 -14.28
CA LYS A 73 17.89 -3.50 -15.43
C LYS A 73 18.84 -2.44 -15.95
N ASN A 74 20.13 -2.63 -15.70
CA ASN A 74 21.16 -1.74 -16.20
C ASN A 74 21.78 -2.35 -17.45
N GLU A 75 21.62 -1.67 -18.57
CA GLU A 75 22.50 -1.90 -19.71
C GLU A 75 23.84 -1.23 -19.39
N GLU A 76 24.93 -2.00 -19.31
CA GLU A 76 26.24 -1.38 -19.25
C GLU A 76 26.44 -0.52 -20.51
N ARG A 77 26.82 0.76 -20.34
CA ARG A 77 27.19 1.61 -21.46
C ARG A 77 28.53 1.15 -22.04
N GLY A 78 28.51 0.09 -22.85
CA GLY A 78 29.63 -0.34 -23.66
C GLY A 78 29.75 0.46 -24.97
N THR A 79 30.95 0.52 -25.54
CA THR A 79 31.15 1.01 -26.91
C THR A 79 30.32 0.17 -27.90
N PRO A 80 29.96 0.71 -29.09
CA PRO A 80 29.19 -0.03 -30.09
C PRO A 80 29.80 -1.38 -30.50
N ALA A 81 31.11 -1.57 -30.27
CA ALA A 81 31.85 -2.79 -30.51
C ALA A 81 31.61 -3.92 -29.48
N MET A 82 31.02 -3.63 -28.31
CA MET A 82 30.73 -4.60 -27.24
C MET A 82 29.31 -5.18 -27.30
N ALA A 83 28.76 -5.42 -28.50
CA ALA A 83 27.45 -6.06 -28.63
C ALA A 83 27.59 -7.60 -28.63
N PRO A 84 26.78 -8.35 -27.84
CA PRO A 84 25.70 -7.89 -26.95
C PRO A 84 26.25 -7.33 -25.64
N ARG A 85 25.70 -6.18 -25.22
CA ARG A 85 26.13 -5.51 -23.98
C ARG A 85 25.76 -6.38 -22.78
N PRO A 86 26.68 -6.61 -21.83
CA PRO A 86 26.33 -7.25 -20.57
C PRO A 86 25.24 -6.43 -19.86
N MET A 87 24.15 -7.11 -19.50
CA MET A 87 23.09 -6.53 -18.68
C MET A 87 23.35 -6.89 -17.22
N ALA A 88 23.60 -5.88 -16.39
CA ALA A 88 23.67 -6.07 -14.95
C ALA A 88 22.27 -5.88 -14.36
N THR A 89 21.74 -6.90 -13.71
CA THR A 89 20.49 -6.78 -12.95
C THR A 89 20.83 -6.49 -11.50
N GLN A 90 20.38 -5.35 -10.98
CA GLN A 90 20.56 -4.97 -9.59
C GLN A 90 19.21 -5.07 -8.88
N THR A 91 19.17 -5.78 -7.75
CA THR A 91 17.96 -5.96 -6.96
C THR A 91 18.13 -5.30 -5.61
N TYR A 92 17.15 -4.47 -5.24
CA TYR A 92 17.13 -3.75 -3.98
C TYR A 92 15.77 -3.90 -3.31
N PRO A 93 15.67 -3.76 -1.99
CA PRO A 93 14.38 -3.74 -1.31
C PRO A 93 13.61 -2.43 -1.58
N ALA A 94 12.32 -2.56 -1.85
CA ALA A 94 11.35 -1.48 -1.77
C ALA A 94 10.46 -1.68 -0.54
N TYR A 95 10.19 -0.59 0.18
CA TYR A 95 9.49 -0.60 1.46
C TYR A 95 8.14 0.09 1.32
N PHE A 96 7.09 -0.56 1.79
CA PHE A 96 5.72 -0.04 1.75
C PHE A 96 5.20 0.15 3.16
N PHE A 97 4.60 1.30 3.39
CA PHE A 97 4.10 1.74 4.67
C PHE A 97 2.63 2.11 4.58
N LYS A 98 1.89 1.93 5.67
CA LYS A 98 0.57 2.50 5.88
C LYS A 98 0.54 3.37 7.12
N ARG A 99 -0.40 4.31 7.18
CA ARG A 99 -0.71 5.08 8.39
C ARG A 99 -2.19 5.41 8.40
N LEU A 100 -2.81 5.51 9.57
CA LEU A 100 -4.19 5.99 9.68
C LEU A 100 -4.28 7.42 9.16
N ARG A 101 -5.19 7.66 8.22
CA ARG A 101 -5.50 9.00 7.72
C ARG A 101 -6.30 9.71 8.81
N THR A 102 -5.69 10.71 9.43
CA THR A 102 -6.41 11.59 10.34
C THR A 102 -7.37 12.45 9.52
N VAL A 103 -8.65 12.11 9.54
CA VAL A 103 -9.71 12.99 9.01
C VAL A 103 -9.84 14.13 10.01
N ARG A 104 -9.51 15.35 9.57
CA ARG A 104 -9.65 16.56 10.36
C ARG A 104 -10.94 17.27 9.99
#